data_AF-D5DE15-F1
#
_entry.id   AF-D5DE15-F1
#
_cell.length_a   1.000
_cell.length_b   1.000
_cell.length_c   1.000
_cell.angle_alpha   90.00
_cell.angle_beta   90.00
_cell.angle_gamma   90.00
#
_symmetry.space_group_name_H-M   'P 1'
#
loop_
_entity.id
_entity.type
_entity.pdbx_description
1 polymer ?
#
loop_
_entity_poly.entity_id
_entity_poly.type
_entity_poly.pdbx_seq_one_letter_code
_entity_poly.pdbx_strand_id
1 'polypeptide(L)'
;MRRADQKIILPYTPENLRMLLLQVCDGENPFSHQDLTYWCDKYTLHYYEYEADETQWMNDMQQTDNRQDLAKSYAIAKDIGWQWYFYMARGTTLSDIQYVELHELELPRHLFVKWLNELYEM
;
A
#
# COMPACT_ATOMS: atom_id res chain seq x y z
N MET A 1 1.71 -7.16 -21.35
CA MET A 1 0.29 -7.31 -20.98
C MET A 1 0.24 -7.72 -19.51
N ARG A 2 -0.21 -6.82 -18.63
CA ARG A 2 -0.52 -7.16 -17.23
C ARG A 2 -1.71 -8.13 -17.25
N ARG A 3 -1.68 -9.22 -16.47
CA ARG A 3 -2.81 -10.16 -16.38
C ARG A 3 -3.76 -9.65 -15.30
N ALA A 4 -5.06 -9.60 -15.60
CA ALA A 4 -6.10 -9.01 -14.74
C ALA A 4 -6.33 -9.69 -13.37
N ASP A 5 -5.52 -10.68 -12.95
CA ASP A 5 -5.75 -11.49 -11.74
C ASP A 5 -4.45 -11.90 -11.03
N GLN A 6 -3.35 -11.15 -11.19
CA GLN A 6 -2.07 -11.55 -10.60
C GLN A 6 -1.96 -11.13 -9.13
N LYS A 7 -2.47 -11.99 -8.23
CA LYS A 7 -2.26 -11.83 -6.79
C LYS A 7 -0.78 -11.76 -6.44
N ILE A 8 -0.39 -10.76 -5.67
CA ILE A 8 0.96 -10.66 -5.09
C ILE A 8 1.07 -11.68 -3.95
N ILE A 9 1.91 -12.69 -4.13
CA ILE A 9 2.17 -13.75 -3.14
C ILE A 9 3.55 -13.51 -2.53
N LEU A 10 3.66 -12.44 -1.74
CA LEU A 10 4.88 -12.10 -0.99
C LEU A 10 4.58 -12.06 0.51
N PRO A 11 5.50 -12.48 1.38
CA PRO A 11 5.40 -12.30 2.82
C PRO A 11 5.20 -10.82 3.19
N TYR A 12 4.38 -10.54 4.20
CA TYR A 12 4.14 -9.18 4.67
C TYR A 12 5.35 -8.68 5.48
N THR A 13 6.34 -8.08 4.81
CA THR A 13 7.51 -7.48 5.46
C THR A 13 7.76 -6.06 4.93
N PRO A 14 8.38 -5.16 5.72
CA PRO A 14 8.80 -3.84 5.27
C PRO A 14 9.59 -3.83 3.96
N GLU A 15 10.51 -4.79 3.78
CA GLU A 15 11.35 -4.91 2.59
C GLU A 15 10.52 -5.21 1.34
N ASN A 16 9.53 -6.11 1.46
CA ASN A 16 8.64 -6.44 0.36
C ASN A 16 7.76 -5.24 -0.01
N LEU A 17 7.26 -4.47 0.97
CA LEU A 17 6.53 -3.24 0.68
C LEU A 17 7.39 -2.23 -0.09
N ARG A 18 8.63 -1.99 0.35
CA ARG A 18 9.57 -1.10 -0.37
C ARG A 18 9.84 -1.58 -1.79
N MET A 19 10.10 -2.87 -1.98
CA MET A 19 10.32 -3.47 -3.30
C MET A 19 9.11 -3.26 -4.22
N LEU A 20 7.90 -3.51 -3.71
CA LEU A 20 6.66 -3.33 -4.49
C LEU A 20 6.47 -1.86 -4.90
N LEU A 21 6.68 -0.91 -3.98
CA LEU A 21 6.59 0.52 -4.28
C LEU A 21 7.66 0.97 -5.29
N LEU A 22 8.89 0.47 -5.15
CA LEU A 22 9.98 0.76 -6.09
C LEU A 22 9.65 0.27 -7.51
N GLN A 23 9.10 -0.94 -7.65
CA GLN A 23 8.68 -1.47 -8.96
C GLN A 23 7.60 -0.59 -9.63
N VAL A 24 6.69 0.01 -8.86
CA VAL A 24 5.72 0.97 -9.40
C VAL A 24 6.41 2.27 -9.79
N CYS A 25 7.31 2.78 -8.96
CA CYS A 25 8.10 3.97 -9.27
C CYS A 25 8.90 3.80 -10.56
N ASP A 26 9.52 2.64 -10.80
CA ASP A 26 10.33 2.37 -11.99
C ASP A 26 9.49 1.96 -13.21
N GLY A 27 8.19 1.70 -13.04
CA GLY A 27 7.29 1.27 -14.11
C GLY A 27 7.50 -0.20 -14.51
N GLU A 28 8.15 -0.99 -13.65
CA GLU A 28 8.47 -2.40 -13.86
C GLU A 28 7.48 -3.35 -13.17
N ASN A 29 6.46 -2.82 -12.49
CA ASN A 29 5.49 -3.61 -11.76
C ASN A 29 4.68 -4.55 -12.68
N PRO A 30 4.75 -5.88 -12.45
CA PRO A 30 3.95 -6.85 -13.21
C PRO A 30 2.50 -6.94 -12.74
N PHE A 31 2.17 -6.32 -11.60
CA PHE A 31 0.87 -6.30 -10.94
C PHE A 31 0.14 -4.96 -11.15
N SER A 32 -1.18 -4.93 -10.97
CA SER A 32 -1.97 -3.70 -11.00
C SER A 32 -1.88 -2.91 -9.68
N HIS A 33 -2.25 -1.62 -9.68
CA HIS A 33 -2.32 -0.86 -8.42
C HIS A 33 -3.38 -1.45 -7.48
N GLN A 34 -4.45 -2.03 -8.03
CA GLN A 34 -5.45 -2.78 -7.25
C GLN A 34 -4.82 -3.98 -6.52
N ASP A 35 -3.98 -4.77 -7.19
CA ASP A 35 -3.29 -5.92 -6.58
C ASP A 35 -2.37 -5.48 -5.43
N LEU A 36 -1.66 -4.36 -5.62
CA LEU A 36 -0.83 -3.76 -4.58
C LEU A 36 -1.66 -3.29 -3.40
N THR A 37 -2.78 -2.60 -3.64
CA THR A 37 -3.70 -2.18 -2.57
C THR A 37 -4.21 -3.40 -1.82
N TYR A 38 -4.62 -4.46 -2.51
CA TYR A 38 -5.07 -5.69 -1.86
C TYR A 38 -3.98 -6.29 -0.97
N TRP A 39 -2.73 -6.32 -1.44
CA TRP A 39 -1.61 -6.79 -0.64
C TRP A 39 -1.38 -5.90 0.59
N CYS A 40 -1.51 -4.58 0.46
CA CYS A 40 -1.40 -3.62 1.57
C CYS A 40 -2.53 -3.79 2.59
N ASP A 41 -3.77 -4.03 2.16
CA ASP A 41 -4.89 -4.33 3.07
C ASP A 41 -4.66 -5.64 3.85
N LYS A 42 -4.00 -6.62 3.24
CA LYS A 42 -3.61 -7.84 3.95
C LYS A 42 -2.42 -7.64 4.87
N TYR A 43 -1.48 -6.77 4.50
CA TYR A 43 -0.38 -6.35 5.36
C TYR A 43 -0.90 -5.69 6.64
N THR A 44 -1.84 -4.74 6.53
CA THR A 44 -2.41 -4.05 7.70
C THR A 44 -3.22 -5.02 8.56
N LEU A 45 -3.94 -5.98 7.97
CA LEU A 45 -4.61 -7.04 8.71
C LEU A 45 -3.62 -7.98 9.43
N HIS A 46 -2.47 -8.26 8.82
CA HIS A 46 -1.43 -9.09 9.44
C HIS A 46 -0.87 -8.43 10.71
N TYR A 47 -0.73 -7.09 10.70
CA TYR A 47 -0.28 -6.28 11.83
C TYR A 47 -1.44 -5.54 12.51
N TYR A 48 -2.61 -6.18 12.64
CA TYR A 48 -3.81 -5.56 13.21
C TYR A 48 -3.64 -5.05 14.65
N GLU A 49 -2.62 -5.54 15.36
CA GLU A 49 -2.29 -5.10 16.72
C GLU A 49 -2.04 -3.59 16.78
N TYR A 50 -1.48 -2.98 15.73
CA TYR A 50 -1.31 -1.53 15.64
C TYR A 50 -2.62 -0.75 15.48
N GLU A 51 -3.68 -1.39 14.97
CA GLU A 51 -5.04 -0.80 15.00
C GLU A 51 -5.66 -0.95 16.39
N ALA A 52 -5.43 -2.10 17.04
CA ALA A 52 -6.03 -2.41 18.33
C ALA A 52 -5.37 -1.65 19.50
N ASP A 53 -4.07 -1.38 19.40
CA ASP A 53 -3.26 -0.64 20.37
C ASP A 53 -2.46 0.47 19.67
N GLU A 54 -3.11 1.63 19.50
CA GLU A 54 -2.48 2.83 18.95
C GLU A 54 -1.29 3.30 19.80
N THR A 55 -1.29 3.02 21.11
CA THR A 55 -0.18 3.41 21.99
C THR A 55 1.07 2.58 21.67
N GLN A 56 0.91 1.28 21.41
CA GLN A 56 2.00 0.43 20.93
C GLN A 56 2.56 0.94 19.59
N TRP A 57 1.69 1.24 18.62
CA TRP A 57 2.13 1.77 17.32
C TRP A 57 2.93 3.08 17.47
N MET A 58 2.43 4.01 18.29
CA MET A 58 3.12 5.27 18.58
C MET A 58 4.48 5.05 19.26
N ASN A 59 4.57 4.09 20.17
CA ASN A 59 5.84 3.75 20.83
C ASN A 59 6.84 3.15 19.84
N ASP A 60 6.38 2.26 18.95
CA ASP A 60 7.22 1.62 17.94
C ASP A 60 7.71 2.65 16.91
N MET A 61 6.89 3.63 16.53
CA MET A 61 7.30 4.75 15.67
C MET A 61 8.46 5.58 16.22
N GLN A 62 8.65 5.62 17.55
CA GLN A 62 9.73 6.36 18.21
C GLN A 62 11.00 5.51 18.43
N GLN A 63 10.98 4.23 18.07
CA GLN A 63 12.17 3.39 18.17
C GLN A 63 13.18 3.72 17.07
N THR A 64 14.40 3.18 17.16
CA THR A 64 15.45 3.31 16.13
C THR A 64 15.91 1.95 15.61
N ASP A 65 15.07 0.94 15.82
CA ASP A 65 15.29 -0.44 15.40
C ASP A 65 14.19 -0.89 14.42
N ASN A 66 14.17 -2.19 14.12
CA ASN A 66 13.21 -2.79 13.18
C ASN A 66 11.73 -2.53 13.54
N ARG A 67 11.40 -2.17 14.78
CA ARG A 67 10.02 -1.83 15.18
C ARG A 67 9.55 -0.52 14.56
N GLN A 68 10.43 0.47 14.46
CA GLN A 68 10.09 1.72 13.77
C GLN A 68 9.81 1.47 12.29
N ASP A 69 10.64 0.66 11.66
CA ASP A 69 10.50 0.30 10.26
C ASP A 69 9.17 -0.44 9.98
N LEU A 70 8.79 -1.32 10.91
CA LEU A 70 7.50 -2.01 10.89
C LEU A 70 6.32 -1.04 11.03
N ALA A 71 6.38 -0.15 12.02
CA ALA A 71 5.32 0.83 12.29
C ALA A 71 5.15 1.83 11.14
N LYS A 72 6.25 2.28 10.51
CA LYS A 72 6.25 3.09 9.28
C LYS A 72 5.60 2.32 8.13
N SER A 73 6.02 1.08 7.89
CA SER A 73 5.47 0.24 6.82
C SER A 73 3.97 -0.02 6.98
N TYR A 74 3.51 -0.24 8.21
CA TYR A 74 2.08 -0.36 8.52
C TYR A 74 1.31 0.92 8.18
N ALA A 75 1.82 2.09 8.59
CA ALA A 75 1.18 3.36 8.31
C ALA A 75 1.06 3.64 6.81
N ILE A 76 2.12 3.36 6.05
CA ILE A 76 2.14 3.47 4.58
C ILE A 76 1.15 2.51 3.93
N ALA A 77 1.15 1.23 4.33
CA ALA A 77 0.22 0.25 3.79
C ALA A 77 -1.25 0.66 4.02
N LYS A 78 -1.54 1.23 5.20
CA LYS A 78 -2.87 1.77 5.54
C LYS A 78 -3.24 2.99 4.67
N ASP A 79 -2.32 3.93 4.47
CA ASP A 79 -2.55 5.10 3.61
C ASP A 79 -2.76 4.69 2.13
N ILE A 80 -2.01 3.71 1.61
CA ILE A 80 -2.24 3.16 0.25
C ILE A 80 -3.68 2.67 0.10
N GLY A 81 -4.18 1.91 1.07
CA GLY A 81 -5.58 1.48 1.13
C GLY A 81 -6.53 2.67 1.05
N TRP A 82 -6.35 3.66 1.92
CA TRP A 82 -7.21 4.84 1.97
C TRP A 82 -7.18 5.68 0.70
N GLN A 83 -5.99 5.94 0.12
CA GLN A 83 -5.88 6.68 -1.12
C GLN A 83 -6.56 5.95 -2.27
N TRP A 84 -6.47 4.61 -2.33
CA TRP A 84 -7.19 3.81 -3.32
C TRP A 84 -8.71 3.97 -3.19
N TYR A 85 -9.26 3.74 -2.00
CA TYR A 85 -10.70 3.88 -1.75
C TYR A 85 -11.19 5.30 -2.03
N PHE A 86 -10.43 6.32 -1.64
CA PHE A 86 -10.76 7.72 -1.89
C PHE A 86 -10.70 8.08 -3.38
N TYR A 87 -9.69 7.60 -4.10
CA TYR A 87 -9.53 7.83 -5.53
C TYR A 87 -10.67 7.20 -6.32
N MET A 88 -11.02 5.94 -6.01
CA MET A 88 -12.19 5.28 -6.59
C MET A 88 -13.47 6.09 -6.31
N ALA A 89 -13.71 6.51 -5.06
CA ALA A 89 -14.91 7.26 -4.69
C ALA A 89 -15.02 8.63 -5.39
N ARG A 90 -13.90 9.27 -5.76
CA ARG A 90 -13.89 10.52 -6.52
C ARG A 90 -14.21 10.35 -8.00
N GLY A 91 -13.81 9.23 -8.59
CA GLY A 91 -13.92 8.97 -10.03
C GLY A 91 -15.11 8.10 -10.44
N THR A 92 -15.86 7.55 -9.48
CA THR A 92 -16.95 6.62 -9.77
C THR A 92 -18.25 7.06 -9.10
N THR A 93 -19.30 7.24 -9.91
CA THR A 93 -20.67 7.08 -9.42
C THR A 93 -20.95 5.58 -9.23
N LEU A 94 -21.98 5.22 -8.45
CA LEU A 94 -22.40 3.82 -8.23
C LEU A 94 -22.63 3.06 -9.56
N SER A 95 -23.01 3.77 -10.62
CA SER A 95 -23.16 3.26 -11.99
C SER A 95 -21.83 3.00 -12.72
N ASP A 96 -20.76 3.73 -12.41
CA ASP A 96 -19.46 3.60 -13.09
C ASP A 96 -18.65 2.40 -12.58
N ILE A 97 -18.91 1.97 -11.33
CA ILE A 97 -18.29 0.77 -10.73
C ILE A 97 -18.60 -0.49 -11.54
N GLN A 98 -19.72 -0.51 -12.29
CA GLN A 98 -20.05 -1.64 -13.17
C GLN A 98 -19.24 -1.68 -14.48
N TYR A 99 -18.56 -0.60 -14.88
CA TYR A 99 -17.92 -0.49 -16.19
C TYR A 99 -16.42 -0.22 -16.16
N VAL A 100 -15.86 0.21 -15.02
CA VAL A 100 -14.41 0.39 -14.90
C VAL A 100 -13.76 -0.94 -14.52
N GLU A 101 -12.92 -1.46 -15.40
CA GLU A 101 -12.00 -2.54 -15.06
C GLU A 101 -10.99 -2.01 -14.04
N LEU A 102 -11.26 -2.22 -12.75
CA LEU A 102 -10.48 -1.65 -11.64
C LEU A 102 -8.98 -1.92 -11.72
N HIS A 103 -8.57 -2.98 -12.42
CA HIS A 103 -7.17 -3.33 -12.63
C HIS A 103 -6.43 -2.39 -13.60
N GLU A 104 -7.16 -1.57 -14.38
CA GLU A 104 -6.61 -0.54 -15.26
C GLU A 104 -6.47 0.82 -14.56
N LEU A 105 -7.05 1.00 -13.37
CA LEU A 105 -6.94 2.25 -12.63
C LEU A 105 -5.54 2.41 -12.02
N GLU A 106 -4.93 3.56 -12.29
CA GLU A 106 -3.63 3.92 -11.75
C GLU A 106 -3.73 5.12 -10.79
N LEU A 107 -3.36 4.89 -9.52
CA LEU A 107 -3.08 5.98 -8.58
C LEU A 107 -1.98 6.92 -9.09
N PRO A 108 -2.02 8.22 -8.74
CA PRO A 108 -0.99 9.18 -9.12
C PRO A 108 0.43 8.77 -8.68
N ARG A 109 1.38 8.77 -9.62
CA ARG A 109 2.79 8.35 -9.38
C ARG A 109 3.49 9.08 -8.23
N HIS A 110 3.15 10.35 -7.99
CA HIS A 110 3.77 11.14 -6.91
C HIS A 110 3.46 10.59 -5.51
N LEU A 111 2.35 9.86 -5.33
CA LEU A 111 2.04 9.20 -4.06
C LEU A 111 3.05 8.08 -3.76
N PHE A 112 3.40 7.28 -4.75
CA PHE A 112 4.39 6.21 -4.61
C PHE A 112 5.77 6.74 -4.26
N VAL A 113 6.20 7.83 -4.90
CA VAL A 113 7.47 8.49 -4.57
C VAL A 113 7.45 9.03 -3.14
N LYS A 114 6.34 9.65 -2.73
CA LYS A 114 6.16 10.13 -1.35
C LYS A 114 6.28 9.00 -0.34
N TRP A 115 5.53 7.91 -0.52
CA TRP A 115 5.58 6.75 0.38
C TRP A 115 6.95 6.11 0.44
N LEU A 116 7.63 5.98 -0.71
CA LEU A 116 8.96 5.40 -0.76
C LEU A 116 9.97 6.28 0.01
N ASN A 117 9.88 7.60 -0.13
CA ASN A 117 10.72 8.53 0.65
C ASN A 117 10.45 8.40 2.15
N GLU A 118 9.19 8.34 2.58
CA GLU A 118 8.83 8.18 4.01
C GLU A 118 9.37 6.86 4.60
N LEU A 119 9.50 5.80 3.80
CA LEU A 119 10.12 4.53 4.20
C LEU A 119 11.65 4.56 4.26
N TYR A 120 12.30 5.54 3.65
CA TYR A 120 13.77 5.68 3.65
C TYR A 120 14.29 6.87 4.47
N GLU A 121 13.44 7.84 4.79
CA GLU A 121 13.77 8.93 5.70
C GLU A 121 13.92 8.36 7.12
N MET A 122 15.16 8.45 7.64
CA MET A 122 15.53 8.14 9.02
C MET A 122 15.18 9.31 9.94
#